data_AF-A0A7U6Y8A3-F1
#
_entry.id   AF-A0A7U6Y8A3-F1
#
_cell.length_a   1.000
_cell.length_b   1.000
_cell.length_c   1.000
_cell.angle_alpha   90.00
_cell.angle_beta   90.00
_cell.angle_gamma   90.00
#
_symmetry.space_group_name_H-M   'P 1'
#
loop_
_entity.id
_entity.type
_entity.pdbx_description
1 polymer ?
#
loop_
_entity_poly.entity_id
_entity_poly.type
_entity_poly.pdbx_seq_one_letter_code
_entity_poly.pdbx_strand_id
1 'polypeptide(L)' 'MGGFMSIFSPPSPPPPPPPVVVPTPAPAPVVDNAADDERKARLAAVARNRAGLSGTIATSSRGVLAPAPGEGARKTLLGE' A
#
# COMPACT_ATOMS: atom_id res chain seq x y z
N MET A 1 32.17 30.01 73.52
CA MET A 1 32.22 30.30 72.07
C MET A 1 31.52 29.15 71.36
N GLY A 2 30.43 29.41 70.63
CA GLY A 2 29.80 28.41 69.75
C GLY A 2 28.46 27.83 70.21
N GLY A 3 27.52 28.66 70.67
CA GLY A 3 26.17 28.23 71.04
C GLY A 3 25.08 29.07 70.41
N PHE A 4 25.07 29.30 69.08
CA PHE A 4 24.04 30.14 68.43
C PHE A 4 23.67 29.77 66.97
N MET A 5 24.05 28.62 66.41
CA MET A 5 23.89 28.38 64.95
C MET A 5 23.17 27.08 64.55
N SER A 6 22.27 26.52 65.38
CA SER A 6 21.60 25.24 65.07
C SER A 6 20.06 25.27 65.13
N ILE A 7 19.44 26.45 65.04
CA ILE A 7 17.98 26.63 65.08
C ILE A 7 17.33 26.83 63.70
N PHE A 8 18.14 26.90 62.63
CA PHE A 8 17.68 27.11 61.25
C PHE A 8 18.16 26.00 60.30
N SER A 9 18.03 24.73 60.71
CA SER A 9 18.18 23.63 59.75
C SER A 9 16.84 23.36 59.07
N PRO A 10 16.72 23.52 57.74
CA PRO A 10 15.50 23.14 57.04
C PRO A 10 15.31 21.62 57.11
N PRO A 11 14.06 21.13 57.20
CA PRO A 11 13.79 19.70 57.19
C PRO A 11 14.30 19.06 55.90
N SER A 12 14.86 17.85 56.01
CA SER A 12 15.37 17.09 54.87
C SER A 12 14.26 16.87 53.84
N PRO A 13 14.52 17.06 52.53
CA PRO A 13 13.51 16.92 51.51
C PRO A 13 12.99 15.48 51.42
N PRO A 14 11.69 15.30 51.09
CA PRO A 14 11.13 13.96 50.91
C PRO A 14 11.82 13.24 49.74
N PRO A 15 11.89 11.89 49.80
CA PRO A 15 12.49 11.11 48.74
C PRO A 15 11.76 11.32 47.41
N PRO A 16 12.48 11.31 46.28
CA PRO A 16 11.88 11.48 44.97
C PRO A 16 10.91 10.33 44.65
N PRO A 17 9.83 10.60 43.89
CA PRO A 17 8.89 9.57 43.50
C PRO A 17 9.56 8.51 42.61
N PRO A 18 9.11 7.25 42.67
CA PRO A 18 9.65 6.19 41.84
C PRO A 18 9.41 6.49 40.35
N PRO A 19 10.32 6.09 39.45
CA PRO A 19 10.17 6.30 38.03
C PRO A 19 8.94 5.55 37.50
N VAL A 20 8.11 6.25 36.72
CA VAL A 20 6.96 5.67 36.03
C VAL A 20 7.47 4.78 34.90
N VAL A 21 7.24 3.47 35.01
CA VAL A 21 7.56 2.51 33.95
C VAL A 21 6.45 2.57 32.91
N VAL A 22 6.76 3.13 31.74
CA VAL A 22 5.84 3.10 30.59
C VAL A 22 5.94 1.72 29.94
N PRO A 23 4.83 0.98 29.78
CA PRO A 23 4.86 -0.32 29.12
C PRO A 23 5.27 -0.15 27.65
N THR A 24 6.23 -0.98 27.22
CA THR A 24 6.67 -1.02 25.82
C THR A 24 5.51 -1.52 24.94
N PRO A 25 5.18 -0.82 23.84
CA PRO A 25 4.13 -1.27 22.93
C PRO A 25 4.48 -2.63 22.32
N ALA A 26 3.51 -3.53 22.30
CA ALA A 26 3.67 -4.85 21.70
C ALA A 26 4.00 -4.73 20.19
N PRO A 27 4.84 -5.63 19.65
CA PRO A 27 5.14 -5.63 18.23
C PRO A 27 3.88 -5.86 17.39
N ALA A 28 3.74 -5.11 16.31
CA ALA A 28 2.61 -5.23 15.40
C ALA A 28 2.57 -6.62 14.75
N PRO A 29 1.37 -7.16 14.49
CA PRO A 29 1.24 -8.44 13.80
C PRO A 29 1.80 -8.36 12.38
N VAL A 30 2.63 -9.34 12.02
CA VAL A 30 3.16 -9.49 10.66
C VAL A 30 2.04 -10.04 9.79
N VAL A 31 1.58 -9.23 8.82
CA VAL A 31 0.56 -9.65 7.87
C VAL A 31 1.24 -10.42 6.74
N ASP A 32 0.89 -11.70 6.60
CA ASP A 32 1.34 -12.54 5.48
C ASP A 32 0.50 -12.23 4.23
N ASN A 33 1.15 -11.63 3.22
CA ASN A 33 0.51 -11.21 1.96
C ASN A 33 0.71 -12.22 0.82
N ALA A 34 1.24 -13.41 1.09
CA ALA A 34 1.58 -14.39 0.04
C ALA A 34 0.40 -14.72 -0.90
N ALA A 35 -0.81 -14.85 -0.35
CA ALA A 35 -2.01 -15.13 -1.13
C ALA A 35 -2.42 -13.95 -2.06
N ASP A 36 -2.21 -12.71 -1.61
CA ASP A 36 -2.51 -11.52 -2.40
C ASP A 36 -1.48 -11.31 -3.52
N ASP A 37 -0.22 -11.64 -3.26
CA ASP A 37 0.85 -11.58 -4.25
C ASP A 37 0.66 -12.64 -5.36
N GLU A 38 0.27 -13.87 -5.01
CA GLU A 38 -0.06 -14.91 -5.99
C GLU A 38 -1.26 -14.50 -6.86
N ARG A 39 -2.30 -13.93 -6.24
CA ARG A 39 -3.46 -13.40 -6.96
C ARG A 39 -3.07 -12.30 -7.94
N LYS A 40 -2.22 -11.35 -7.52
CA LYS A 40 -1.72 -10.28 -8.40
C LYS A 40 -0.90 -10.84 -9.56
N ALA A 41 -0.01 -11.79 -9.30
CA ALA A 41 0.82 -12.42 -10.34
C ALA A 41 -0.05 -13.09 -11.41
N ARG A 42 -1.10 -13.83 -10.99
CA ARG A 42 -2.04 -14.47 -11.91
C ARG A 42 -2.77 -13.44 -12.78
N LEU A 43 -3.27 -12.36 -12.19
CA LEU A 43 -3.98 -11.32 -12.93
C LEU A 43 -3.06 -10.60 -13.94
N ALA A 44 -1.81 -10.33 -13.55
CA ALA A 44 -0.82 -9.71 -14.43
C ALA A 44 -0.50 -10.59 -15.66
N ALA A 45 -0.37 -11.92 -15.46
CA ALA A 45 -0.16 -12.87 -16.55
C ALA A 45 -1.35 -12.88 -17.53
N VAL A 46 -2.59 -12.90 -17.02
CA VAL A 46 -3.80 -12.84 -17.85
C VAL A 46 -3.86 -11.54 -18.65
N ALA A 47 -3.56 -10.40 -18.02
CA ALA A 47 -3.58 -9.10 -18.68
C ALA A 47 -2.54 -9.01 -19.81
N ARG A 48 -1.31 -9.48 -19.57
CA ARG A 48 -0.25 -9.55 -20.59
C ARG A 48 -0.66 -10.42 -21.78
N ASN A 49 -1.23 -11.60 -21.51
CA ASN A 49 -1.67 -12.52 -22.57
C ASN A 49 -2.78 -11.89 -23.42
N ARG A 50 -3.75 -11.21 -22.80
CA ARG A 50 -4.82 -10.49 -23.53
C ARG A 50 -4.27 -9.37 -24.40
N ALA A 51 -3.31 -8.59 -23.90
CA ALA A 51 -2.69 -7.52 -24.66
C ALA A 51 -1.93 -8.05 -25.88
N GLY A 52 -1.15 -9.14 -25.70
CA GLY A 52 -0.44 -9.79 -26.81
C GLY A 52 -1.39 -10.36 -27.88
N LEU A 53 -2.50 -10.98 -27.45
CA LEU A 53 -3.53 -11.47 -28.37
C LEU A 53 -4.17 -10.34 -29.18
N SER A 54 -4.47 -9.20 -28.55
CA SER A 54 -5.05 -8.04 -29.24
C SER A 54 -4.13 -7.52 -30.35
N GLY A 55 -2.83 -7.37 -30.05
CA GLY A 55 -1.84 -6.95 -31.05
C GLY A 55 -1.69 -7.96 -32.19
N THR A 56 -1.67 -9.26 -31.86
CA THR A 56 -1.59 -10.33 -32.88
C THR A 56 -2.82 -10.38 -33.76
N ILE A 57 -4.02 -10.19 -33.18
CA ILE A 57 -5.27 -10.12 -33.94
C ILE A 57 -5.20 -8.95 -34.91
N ALA A 58 -4.79 -7.76 -34.45
CA ALA A 58 -4.71 -6.56 -35.28
C ALA A 58 -3.79 -6.74 -36.51
N THR A 59 -2.67 -7.45 -36.39
CA THR A 59 -1.74 -7.69 -37.50
C THR A 59 -2.00 -8.98 -38.27
N SER A 60 -2.91 -9.85 -37.79
CA SER A 60 -3.24 -11.11 -38.46
C SER A 60 -4.08 -10.89 -39.71
N SER A 61 -4.16 -11.90 -40.58
CA SER A 61 -5.08 -11.91 -41.73
C SER A 61 -6.52 -11.60 -41.31
N ARG A 62 -6.95 -12.05 -40.12
CA ARG A 62 -8.26 -11.69 -39.56
C ARG A 62 -8.37 -10.20 -39.25
N GLY A 63 -7.38 -9.58 -38.62
CA GLY A 63 -7.44 -8.15 -38.28
C GLY A 63 -7.33 -7.22 -39.48
N VAL A 64 -6.62 -7.64 -40.52
CA VAL A 64 -6.40 -6.85 -41.74
C VAL A 64 -7.52 -7.03 -42.77
N LEU A 65 -7.99 -8.26 -42.96
CA LEU A 65 -8.92 -8.60 -44.04
C LEU A 65 -10.37 -8.76 -43.57
N ALA A 66 -10.61 -9.03 -42.29
CA ALA A 66 -11.99 -9.12 -41.83
C ALA A 66 -12.58 -7.70 -41.75
N PRO A 67 -13.87 -7.54 -42.12
CA PRO A 67 -14.57 -6.28 -41.94
C PRO A 67 -14.51 -5.88 -40.46
N ALA A 68 -14.19 -4.62 -40.21
CA ALA A 68 -14.04 -4.15 -38.84
C ALA A 68 -15.42 -4.19 -38.13
N PRO A 69 -15.44 -4.48 -36.82
CA PRO A 69 -16.70 -4.58 -36.08
C PRO A 69 -17.47 -3.25 -36.20
N GLY A 70 -18.74 -3.33 -36.61
CA GLY A 70 -19.59 -2.16 -36.84
C GLY A 70 -19.47 -1.51 -38.22
N GLU A 71 -18.95 -2.22 -39.24
CA GLU A 71 -18.92 -1.77 -40.65
C GLU A 71 -20.26 -1.18 -41.14
N GLY A 72 -21.40 -1.78 -40.74
CA GLY A 72 -22.74 -1.28 -41.10
C GLY A 72 -23.23 -0.04 -40.34
N ALA A 73 -22.47 0.48 -39.38
CA ALA A 73 -22.80 1.70 -38.63
C ALA A 73 -21.86 2.87 -38.98
N ARG A 74 -20.96 2.69 -39.96
CA ARG A 74 -20.05 3.75 -40.41
C ARG A 74 -20.69 4.47 -41.58
N LYS A 75 -20.48 5.78 -41.62
CA LYS A 75 -20.87 6.62 -42.75
C LYS A 75 -20.20 6.08 -44.01
N THR A 76 -21.01 5.68 -45.00
CA THR A 76 -20.50 5.33 -46.32
C THR A 76 -20.12 6.61 -47.08
N LEU A 77 -19.28 6.50 -48.12
CA LEU A 77 -19.00 7.60 -49.04
C LEU A 77 -20.26 8.15 -49.72
N LEU A 78 -21.34 7.36 -49.71
CA LEU A 78 -22.65 7.73 -50.25
C LEU A 78 -23.59 8.31 -49.19
N GLY A 79 -23.19 8.34 -47.91
CA GLY A 79 -23.97 8.95 -46.83
C GLY A 79 -25.04 8.06 -46.19
N GLU A 80 -25.17 6.80 -46.64
CA GLU A 80 -25.98 5.75 -46.01
C GLU A 80 -25.23 5.10 -44.84
#